data_AF-A0A8S4QIT2-F1
#
_entry.id   AF-A0A8S4QIT2-F1
#
_cell.length_a   1.000
_cell.length_b   1.000
_cell.length_c   1.000
_cell.angle_alpha   90.00
_cell.angle_beta   90.00
_cell.angle_gamma   90.00
#
_symmetry.space_group_name_H-M   'P 1'
#
loop_
_entity.id
_entity.type
_entity.pdbx_description
1 polymer ?
#
loop_
_entity_poly.entity_id
_entity_poly.type
_entity_poly.pdbx_seq_one_letter_code
_entity_poly.pdbx_strand_id
1 'polypeptide(L)'
;RDKTELENLICEKWIITLIEKAGLFNFVDPEDSLDVDMPVKEVVVEALKCLCNITFNSNEARGLCAYTIIAQGLVARLRSYKEIAFKDDIMLYDMKLLFILTALRQDIKAKIKDELHGMDYLISCLNELVLESSESQCEVAGSREVIEDAHCCFLQDNQQAIACEILKTQFNLTLQHSEEPVSEAEESMYLKLMPVLTALLYAQTSTQDSLMDLHSNIANLLTG
;
A
#
# COMPACT_ATOMS: atom_id res chain seq x y z
N ARG A 1 -10.97 -8.28 -17.89
CA ARG A 1 -12.32 -7.80 -17.47
C ARG A 1 -13.39 -8.82 -17.84
N ASP A 2 -13.27 -9.48 -18.98
CA ASP A 2 -13.96 -10.75 -19.22
C ASP A 2 -13.34 -11.85 -18.34
N LYS A 3 -14.18 -12.72 -17.76
CA LYS A 3 -13.79 -13.77 -16.79
C LYS A 3 -13.74 -15.16 -17.43
N THR A 4 -14.39 -15.37 -18.58
CA THR A 4 -14.66 -16.71 -19.14
C THR A 4 -13.45 -17.40 -19.78
N GLU A 5 -12.37 -16.68 -20.09
CA GLU A 5 -11.16 -17.27 -20.71
C GLU A 5 -9.87 -17.00 -19.92
N LEU A 6 -9.99 -16.34 -18.77
CA LEU A 6 -8.84 -15.80 -18.05
C LEU A 6 -7.88 -16.92 -17.59
N GLU A 7 -8.41 -18.00 -17.04
CA GLU A 7 -7.61 -19.14 -16.53
C GLU A 7 -6.86 -19.90 -17.64
N ASN A 8 -7.37 -19.89 -18.87
CA ASN A 8 -6.74 -20.58 -20.01
C ASN A 8 -5.62 -19.77 -20.67
N LEU A 9 -5.58 -18.46 -20.45
CA LEU A 9 -4.60 -17.54 -21.04
C LEU A 9 -3.42 -17.24 -20.10
N ILE A 10 -3.62 -17.38 -18.79
CA ILE A 10 -2.60 -17.05 -17.80
C ILE A 10 -1.54 -18.14 -17.75
N CYS A 11 -0.28 -17.74 -17.90
CA CYS A 11 0.86 -18.57 -17.57
C CYS A 11 1.94 -17.75 -16.88
N GLU A 12 2.90 -18.45 -16.28
CA GLU A 12 4.00 -17.85 -15.51
C GLU A 12 4.72 -16.74 -16.28
N LYS A 13 5.01 -16.97 -17.56
CA LYS A 13 5.67 -16.00 -18.43
C LYS A 13 4.92 -14.67 -18.48
N TRP A 14 3.60 -14.69 -18.60
CA TRP A 14 2.79 -13.45 -18.68
C TRP A 14 2.80 -12.70 -17.35
N ILE A 15 2.73 -13.41 -16.23
CA ILE A 15 2.82 -12.79 -14.90
C ILE A 15 4.20 -12.13 -14.72
N ILE A 16 5.29 -12.83 -15.07
CA ILE A 16 6.65 -12.28 -15.02
C ILE A 16 6.78 -11.04 -15.90
N THR A 17 6.27 -11.08 -17.14
CA THR A 17 6.30 -9.91 -18.03
C THR A 17 5.51 -8.73 -17.44
N LEU A 18 4.35 -8.97 -16.83
CA LEU A 18 3.60 -7.89 -16.18
C LEU A 18 4.34 -7.30 -14.97
N ILE A 19 5.01 -8.14 -14.17
CA ILE A 19 5.85 -7.68 -13.04
C ILE A 19 7.01 -6.81 -13.54
N GLU A 20 7.65 -7.22 -14.64
CA GLU A 20 8.71 -6.44 -15.30
C GLU A 20 8.18 -5.08 -15.81
N LYS A 21 7.04 -5.08 -16.53
CA LYS A 21 6.45 -3.84 -17.04
C LYS A 21 5.88 -2.95 -15.94
N ALA A 22 5.55 -3.51 -14.78
CA ALA A 22 5.23 -2.76 -13.58
C ALA A 22 6.49 -2.18 -12.89
N GLY A 23 7.71 -2.45 -13.38
CA GLY A 23 8.96 -1.94 -12.83
C GLY A 23 9.35 -2.55 -11.48
N LEU A 24 8.74 -3.67 -11.08
CA LEU A 24 8.96 -4.25 -9.75
C LEU A 24 10.31 -4.97 -9.60
N PHE A 25 10.93 -5.40 -10.71
CA PHE A 25 12.28 -5.99 -10.68
C PHE A 25 13.35 -4.98 -10.29
N ASN A 26 13.16 -3.70 -10.64
CA ASN A 26 14.15 -2.64 -10.48
C ASN A 26 14.48 -2.30 -9.01
N PHE A 27 13.73 -2.83 -8.05
CA PHE A 27 13.88 -2.53 -6.63
C PHE A 27 14.41 -3.72 -5.82
N VAL A 28 14.56 -4.90 -6.42
CA VAL A 28 14.90 -6.13 -5.67
C VAL A 28 16.39 -6.17 -5.28
N ASP A 29 17.26 -5.56 -6.08
CA ASP A 29 18.72 -5.53 -5.84
C ASP A 29 19.17 -4.12 -5.40
N PRO A 30 19.53 -3.92 -4.11
CA PRO A 30 19.89 -2.61 -3.57
C PRO A 30 21.30 -2.12 -3.96
N GLU A 31 22.13 -2.95 -4.61
CA GLU A 31 23.46 -2.54 -5.08
C GLU A 31 23.40 -1.71 -6.38
N ASP A 32 22.30 -1.81 -7.15
CA ASP A 32 22.05 -1.00 -8.35
C ASP A 32 21.40 0.34 -7.97
N SER A 33 22.18 1.17 -7.28
CA SER A 33 21.75 2.50 -6.83
C SER A 33 21.94 3.59 -7.90
N LEU A 34 20.92 4.46 -7.97
CA LEU A 34 20.87 5.87 -8.40
C LEU A 34 20.15 6.20 -9.72
N ASP A 35 19.94 5.24 -10.63
CA ASP A 35 19.07 5.42 -11.81
C ASP A 35 18.13 4.22 -11.93
N VAL A 36 17.02 4.24 -11.18
CA VAL A 36 15.95 3.27 -11.37
C VAL A 36 15.34 3.53 -12.75
N ASP A 37 15.77 2.79 -13.78
CA ASP A 37 15.25 2.88 -15.15
C ASP A 37 13.81 2.34 -15.20
N MET A 38 12.90 3.12 -14.65
CA MET A 38 11.48 2.80 -14.60
C MET A 38 10.91 2.86 -16.01
N PRO A 39 10.06 1.88 -16.40
CA PRO A 39 9.27 2.02 -17.61
C PRO A 39 8.44 3.31 -17.56
N VAL A 40 8.05 3.81 -18.74
CA VAL A 40 7.21 5.01 -18.82
C VAL A 40 5.92 4.83 -18.01
N LYS A 41 5.47 5.92 -17.38
CA LYS A 41 4.34 5.95 -16.43
C LYS A 41 3.13 5.14 -16.90
N GLU A 42 2.71 5.30 -18.16
CA GLU A 42 1.53 4.63 -18.71
C GLU A 42 1.67 3.11 -18.72
N VAL A 43 2.87 2.61 -19.03
CA VAL A 43 3.16 1.17 -19.05
C VAL A 43 3.12 0.61 -17.64
N VAL A 44 3.73 1.31 -16.67
CA VAL A 44 3.75 0.89 -15.27
C VAL A 44 2.34 0.83 -14.70
N VAL A 45 1.57 1.91 -14.86
CA VAL A 45 0.21 2.01 -14.35
C VAL A 45 -0.70 0.95 -14.98
N GLU A 46 -0.61 0.71 -16.30
CA GLU A 46 -1.45 -0.29 -16.96
C GLU A 46 -1.04 -1.72 -16.57
N ALA A 47 0.25 -2.00 -16.44
CA ALA A 47 0.73 -3.29 -15.96
C ALA A 47 0.23 -3.59 -14.54
N LEU A 48 0.25 -2.61 -13.64
CA LEU A 48 -0.28 -2.74 -12.28
C LEU A 48 -1.80 -2.96 -12.26
N LYS A 49 -2.56 -2.24 -13.09
CA LYS A 49 -4.00 -2.47 -13.26
C LYS A 49 -4.29 -3.88 -13.77
N CYS A 50 -3.51 -4.36 -14.75
CA CYS A 50 -3.60 -5.72 -15.25
C CYS A 50 -3.34 -6.74 -14.14
N LEU A 51 -2.25 -6.56 -13.36
CA LEU A 51 -1.93 -7.42 -12.22
C LEU A 51 -3.04 -7.42 -11.19
N CYS A 52 -3.57 -6.25 -10.77
CA CYS A 52 -4.71 -6.16 -9.86
C CYS A 52 -5.91 -6.94 -10.38
N ASN A 53 -6.31 -6.70 -11.64
CA ASN A 53 -7.47 -7.35 -12.21
C ASN A 53 -7.30 -8.87 -12.35
N ILE A 54 -6.12 -9.33 -12.76
CA ILE A 54 -5.83 -10.75 -12.96
C ILE A 54 -5.75 -11.47 -11.61
N THR A 55 -5.00 -10.93 -10.65
CA THR A 55 -4.85 -11.51 -9.31
C THR A 55 -6.14 -11.46 -8.51
N PHE A 56 -7.02 -10.48 -8.73
CA PHE A 56 -8.35 -10.48 -8.11
C PHE A 56 -9.23 -11.62 -8.66
N ASN A 57 -9.21 -11.86 -9.97
CA ASN A 57 -10.16 -12.76 -10.62
C ASN A 57 -9.68 -14.21 -10.82
N SER A 58 -8.38 -14.52 -10.71
CA SER A 58 -7.85 -15.89 -10.93
C SER A 58 -7.02 -16.38 -9.75
N ASN A 59 -7.35 -17.58 -9.27
CA ASN A 59 -6.59 -18.25 -8.21
C ASN A 59 -5.23 -18.76 -8.71
N GLU A 60 -5.18 -19.20 -9.97
CA GLU A 60 -4.01 -19.68 -10.68
C GLU A 60 -3.00 -18.54 -10.83
N ALA A 61 -3.44 -17.35 -11.22
CA ALA A 61 -2.59 -16.17 -11.26
C ALA A 61 -1.96 -15.86 -9.90
N ARG A 62 -2.76 -15.89 -8.83
CA ARG A 62 -2.26 -15.71 -7.46
C ARG A 62 -1.25 -16.80 -7.09
N GLY A 63 -1.49 -18.04 -7.51
CA GLY A 63 -0.56 -19.15 -7.38
C GLY A 63 0.77 -18.90 -8.06
N LEU A 64 0.75 -18.42 -9.30
CA LEU A 64 1.96 -18.05 -10.02
C LEU A 64 2.69 -16.91 -9.33
N CYS A 65 1.97 -15.85 -8.90
CA CYS A 65 2.54 -14.72 -8.18
C CYS A 65 3.34 -15.15 -6.94
N ALA A 66 2.88 -16.15 -6.19
CA ALA A 66 3.57 -16.65 -4.99
C ALA A 66 4.98 -17.19 -5.27
N TYR A 67 5.24 -17.67 -6.50
CA TYR A 67 6.54 -18.17 -6.94
C TYR A 67 7.39 -17.10 -7.66
N THR A 68 6.94 -15.85 -7.72
CA THR A 68 7.69 -14.74 -8.31
C THR A 68 8.25 -13.79 -7.25
N ILE A 69 8.97 -12.75 -7.68
CA ILE A 69 9.48 -11.69 -6.80
C ILE A 69 8.45 -10.61 -6.47
N ILE A 70 7.19 -10.73 -6.90
CA ILE A 70 6.20 -9.65 -6.80
C ILE A 70 6.08 -9.09 -5.38
N ALA A 71 6.13 -9.94 -4.35
CA ALA A 71 6.08 -9.50 -2.96
C ALA A 71 7.31 -8.68 -2.57
N GLN A 72 8.50 -9.16 -2.93
CA GLN A 72 9.76 -8.44 -2.68
C GLN A 72 9.81 -7.12 -3.44
N GLY A 73 9.44 -7.11 -4.72
CA GLY A 73 9.43 -5.90 -5.54
C GLY A 73 8.45 -4.85 -5.01
N LEU A 74 7.24 -5.26 -4.60
CA LEU A 74 6.27 -4.34 -3.99
C LEU A 74 6.80 -3.76 -2.68
N VAL A 75 7.29 -4.60 -1.76
CA VAL A 75 7.81 -4.13 -0.47
C VAL A 75 9.07 -3.29 -0.63
N ALA A 76 9.95 -3.62 -1.57
CA ALA A 76 11.12 -2.81 -1.87
C ALA A 76 10.72 -1.44 -2.41
N ARG A 77 9.75 -1.38 -3.32
CA ARG A 77 9.23 -0.10 -3.84
C ARG A 77 8.58 0.77 -2.77
N LEU A 78 7.96 0.19 -1.73
CA LEU A 78 7.46 0.98 -0.58
C LEU A 78 8.54 1.87 0.04
N ARG A 79 9.81 1.48 -0.05
CA ARG A 79 10.96 2.18 0.54
C ARG A 79 11.48 3.34 -0.31
N SER A 80 11.13 3.35 -1.60
CA SER A 80 11.74 4.22 -2.60
C SER A 80 10.73 5.15 -3.30
N TYR A 81 9.50 5.29 -2.80
CA TYR A 81 8.50 6.16 -3.45
C TYR A 81 8.97 7.60 -3.63
N LYS A 82 9.78 8.14 -2.71
CA LYS A 82 10.34 9.49 -2.81
C LYS A 82 11.22 9.70 -4.04
N GLU A 83 11.78 8.63 -4.59
CA GLU A 83 12.66 8.65 -5.75
C GLU A 83 11.88 8.50 -7.07
N ILE A 84 10.56 8.24 -7.00
CA ILE A 84 9.72 7.98 -8.17
C ILE A 84 8.94 9.24 -8.54
N ALA A 85 9.27 9.83 -9.70
CA ALA A 85 8.67 11.08 -10.18
C ALA A 85 7.13 11.06 -10.28
N PHE A 86 6.53 9.90 -10.52
CA PHE A 86 5.09 9.71 -10.66
C PHE A 86 4.52 8.79 -9.57
N LYS A 87 5.06 8.87 -8.34
CA LYS A 87 4.69 7.99 -7.21
C LYS A 87 3.18 7.91 -6.98
N ASP A 88 2.49 9.05 -6.99
CA ASP A 88 1.06 9.14 -6.64
C ASP A 88 0.18 8.37 -7.65
N ASP A 89 0.62 8.23 -8.90
CA ASP A 89 -0.09 7.50 -9.94
C ASP A 89 -0.02 5.98 -9.78
N ILE A 90 1.04 5.47 -9.13
CA ILE A 90 1.28 4.02 -8.97
C ILE A 90 0.95 3.53 -7.56
N MET A 91 1.14 4.36 -6.53
CA MET A 91 0.94 3.99 -5.13
C MET A 91 -0.43 3.36 -4.89
N LEU A 92 -1.49 3.92 -5.49
CA LEU A 92 -2.83 3.37 -5.33
C LEU A 92 -2.95 1.94 -5.86
N TYR A 93 -2.34 1.64 -7.02
CA TYR A 93 -2.41 0.30 -7.60
C TYR A 93 -1.47 -0.68 -6.89
N ASP A 94 -0.37 -0.20 -6.32
CA ASP A 94 0.49 -1.00 -5.47
C ASP A 94 -0.21 -1.42 -4.19
N MET A 95 -0.88 -0.49 -3.53
CA MET A 95 -1.65 -0.79 -2.32
C MET A 95 -2.83 -1.71 -2.63
N LYS A 96 -3.52 -1.50 -3.75
CA LYS A 96 -4.58 -2.42 -4.20
C LYS A 96 -4.04 -3.82 -4.46
N LEU A 97 -2.88 -3.94 -5.11
CA LEU A 97 -2.26 -5.23 -5.40
C LEU A 97 -1.79 -5.92 -4.11
N LEU A 98 -1.16 -5.19 -3.20
CA LEU A 98 -0.79 -5.69 -1.87
C LEU A 98 -2.03 -6.15 -1.09
N PHE A 99 -3.10 -5.36 -1.07
CA PHE A 99 -4.37 -5.73 -0.45
C PHE A 99 -4.92 -7.04 -1.03
N ILE A 100 -5.01 -7.15 -2.36
CA ILE A 100 -5.51 -8.35 -3.05
C ILE A 100 -4.67 -9.59 -2.71
N LEU A 101 -3.34 -9.47 -2.80
CA LEU A 101 -2.43 -10.59 -2.55
C LEU A 101 -2.47 -11.02 -1.09
N THR A 102 -2.45 -10.08 -0.14
CA THR A 102 -2.49 -10.38 1.30
C THR A 102 -3.85 -10.90 1.76
N ALA A 103 -4.96 -10.48 1.13
CA ALA A 103 -6.30 -10.99 1.42
C ALA A 103 -6.52 -12.41 0.92
N LEU A 104 -5.95 -12.75 -0.25
CA LEU A 104 -6.32 -13.97 -0.99
C LEU A 104 -5.24 -15.05 -1.00
N ARG A 105 -4.05 -14.79 -0.44
CA ARG A 105 -2.92 -15.73 -0.40
C ARG A 105 -2.14 -15.68 0.90
N GLN A 106 -2.31 -16.73 1.71
CA GLN A 106 -1.69 -16.83 3.04
C GLN A 106 -0.15 -16.90 2.98
N ASP A 107 0.40 -17.56 1.97
CA ASP A 107 1.85 -17.65 1.75
C ASP A 107 2.47 -16.29 1.42
N ILE A 108 1.83 -15.50 0.55
CA ILE A 108 2.27 -14.14 0.25
C ILE A 108 2.09 -13.23 1.47
N LYS A 109 0.97 -13.34 2.20
CA LYS A 109 0.72 -12.62 3.46
C LYS A 109 1.82 -12.89 4.48
N ALA A 110 2.13 -14.16 4.76
CA ALA A 110 3.18 -14.55 5.70
C ALA A 110 4.55 -14.01 5.27
N LYS A 111 4.90 -14.15 3.99
CA LYS A 111 6.15 -13.60 3.46
C LYS A 111 6.27 -12.08 3.66
N ILE A 112 5.21 -11.32 3.35
CA ILE A 112 5.22 -9.86 3.53
C ILE A 112 5.33 -9.49 5.01
N LYS A 113 4.59 -10.17 5.88
CA LYS A 113 4.56 -9.90 7.33
C LYS A 113 5.88 -10.28 8.01
N ASP A 114 6.29 -11.54 7.83
CA ASP A 114 7.26 -12.20 8.69
C ASP A 114 8.69 -12.14 8.11
N GLU A 115 8.83 -12.06 6.78
CA GLU A 115 10.15 -12.06 6.11
C GLU A 115 10.56 -10.68 5.58
N LEU A 116 9.60 -9.88 5.10
CA LEU A 116 9.89 -8.62 4.40
C LEU A 116 9.66 -7.36 5.23
N HIS A 117 9.22 -7.50 6.49
CA HIS A 117 8.88 -6.39 7.38
C HIS A 117 7.87 -5.41 6.76
N GLY A 118 6.94 -5.90 5.94
CA GLY A 118 6.02 -5.08 5.16
C GLY A 118 5.17 -4.15 6.02
N MET A 119 4.85 -4.55 7.25
CA MET A 119 4.06 -3.74 8.18
C MET A 119 4.77 -2.44 8.57
N ASP A 120 6.07 -2.48 8.87
CA ASP A 120 6.84 -1.27 9.21
C ASP A 120 6.85 -0.27 8.05
N TYR A 121 7.03 -0.76 6.82
CA TYR A 121 7.01 0.10 5.63
C TYR A 121 5.63 0.68 5.34
N LEU A 122 4.54 -0.09 5.54
CA LEU A 122 3.17 0.43 5.41
C LEU A 122 2.89 1.53 6.45
N ILE A 123 3.38 1.38 7.69
CA ILE A 123 3.31 2.43 8.72
C ILE A 123 4.09 3.67 8.28
N SER A 124 5.30 3.50 7.74
CA SER A 124 6.08 4.61 7.18
C SER A 124 5.34 5.33 6.06
N CYS A 125 4.73 4.61 5.11
CA CYS A 125 3.96 5.22 4.02
C CYS A 125 2.75 6.03 4.53
N LEU A 126 2.01 5.54 5.53
CA LEU A 126 0.92 6.34 6.13
C LEU A 126 1.44 7.61 6.80
N ASN A 127 2.55 7.51 7.54
CA ASN A 127 3.15 8.69 8.17
C ASN A 127 3.56 9.73 7.13
N GLU A 128 4.19 9.29 6.04
CA GLU A 128 4.58 10.19 4.94
C GLU A 128 3.37 10.86 4.29
N LEU A 129 2.27 10.14 4.05
CA LEU A 129 1.04 10.74 3.52
C LEU A 129 0.45 11.81 4.45
N VAL A 130 0.47 11.57 5.77
CA VAL A 130 0.00 12.55 6.76
C VAL A 130 0.91 13.79 6.81
N LEU A 131 2.24 13.59 6.71
CA LEU A 131 3.20 14.69 6.69
C LEU A 131 3.05 15.54 5.42
N GLU A 132 3.03 14.92 4.24
CA GLU A 132 2.87 15.61 2.95
C GLU A 132 1.57 16.43 2.88
N SER A 133 0.48 15.89 3.43
CA SER A 133 -0.82 16.58 3.48
C SER A 133 -0.89 17.72 4.50
N SER A 134 -0.02 17.71 5.53
CA SER A 134 0.08 18.78 6.53
C SER A 134 0.96 19.94 6.04
N GLU A 135 2.07 19.63 5.38
CA GLU A 135 3.00 20.61 4.81
C GLU A 135 2.34 21.42 3.70
N SER A 136 1.58 20.75 2.82
CA SER A 136 0.83 21.38 1.73
C SER A 136 -0.15 22.47 2.20
N GLN A 137 -0.65 22.39 3.44
CA GLN A 137 -1.52 23.43 4.00
C GLN A 137 -0.76 24.63 4.57
N CYS A 138 0.39 24.40 5.20
CA CYS A 138 1.22 25.45 5.78
C CYS A 138 1.76 26.42 4.72
N GLU A 139 2.02 25.95 3.50
CA GLU A 139 2.49 26.79 2.39
C GLU A 139 1.39 27.70 1.83
N VAL A 140 0.13 27.27 1.88
CA VAL A 140 -1.02 28.01 1.32
C VAL A 140 -1.53 29.07 2.30
N ALA A 141 -1.46 28.80 3.60
CA ALA A 141 -1.85 29.72 4.66
C ALA A 141 -0.62 30.49 5.18
N GLY A 142 -0.17 31.52 4.44
CA GLY A 142 0.99 32.38 4.76
C GLY A 142 0.95 33.18 6.08
N SER A 143 0.28 32.68 7.10
CA SER A 143 0.13 33.26 8.43
C SER A 143 0.21 32.14 9.48
N ARG A 144 1.36 32.07 10.18
CA ARG A 144 1.50 31.40 11.48
C ARG A 144 0.65 32.16 12.52
N GLU A 145 -0.66 31.96 12.49
CA GLU A 145 -1.44 32.09 13.71
C GLU A 145 -1.41 30.72 14.38
N VAL A 146 -0.77 30.69 15.55
CA VAL A 146 -0.64 29.51 16.41
C VAL A 146 -2.03 29.20 16.96
N ILE A 147 -2.84 28.50 16.17
CA ILE A 147 -3.96 27.75 16.70
C ILE A 147 -3.35 26.43 17.17
N GLU A 148 -3.50 26.15 18.46
CA GLU A 148 -2.99 24.94 19.16
C GLU A 148 -3.59 23.61 18.63
N ASP A 149 -4.27 23.63 17.48
CA ASP A 149 -4.94 22.49 16.85
C ASP A 149 -4.09 21.90 15.70
N ALA A 150 -2.79 21.77 15.96
CA ALA A 150 -1.71 21.42 15.02
C ALA A 150 -1.75 19.97 14.48
N HIS A 151 -2.94 19.35 14.43
CA HIS A 151 -3.11 17.93 14.10
C HIS A 151 -4.07 17.65 12.94
N CYS A 152 -4.66 18.68 12.31
CA CYS A 152 -5.57 18.48 11.18
C CYS A 152 -4.81 18.53 9.84
N CYS A 153 -4.65 17.38 9.17
CA CYS A 153 -4.22 17.33 7.78
C CYS A 153 -5.43 17.27 6.82
N PHE A 154 -5.25 17.58 5.53
CA PHE A 154 -6.31 17.51 4.52
C PHE A 154 -5.84 16.56 3.44
N LEU A 155 -6.49 15.40 3.38
CA LEU A 155 -6.18 14.36 2.42
C LEU A 155 -6.97 14.62 1.14
N GLN A 156 -6.23 14.82 0.05
CA GLN A 156 -6.82 14.82 -1.29
C GLN A 156 -7.42 13.44 -1.62
N ASP A 157 -8.31 13.37 -2.61
CA ASP A 157 -9.02 12.13 -2.97
C ASP A 157 -8.06 10.96 -3.26
N ASN A 158 -6.93 11.22 -3.92
CA ASN A 158 -5.92 10.19 -4.17
C ASN A 158 -5.22 9.72 -2.88
N GLN A 159 -4.82 10.64 -2.00
CA GLN A 159 -4.16 10.37 -0.73
C GLN A 159 -5.09 9.60 0.21
N GLN A 160 -6.36 9.99 0.29
CA GLN A 160 -7.37 9.29 1.07
C GLN A 160 -7.59 7.87 0.54
N ALA A 161 -7.70 7.69 -0.78
CA ALA A 161 -7.84 6.37 -1.37
C ALA A 161 -6.62 5.47 -1.10
N ILE A 162 -5.39 6.02 -1.20
CA ILE A 162 -4.16 5.30 -0.87
C ILE A 162 -4.14 4.93 0.62
N ALA A 163 -4.48 5.87 1.51
CA ALA A 163 -4.53 5.62 2.96
C ALA A 163 -5.50 4.48 3.29
N CYS A 164 -6.70 4.47 2.70
CA CYS A 164 -7.65 3.36 2.87
C CYS A 164 -7.08 2.01 2.42
N GLU A 165 -6.40 1.94 1.28
CA GLU A 165 -5.82 0.68 0.79
C GLU A 165 -4.62 0.22 1.65
N ILE A 166 -3.84 1.16 2.21
CA ILE A 166 -2.81 0.82 3.21
C ILE A 166 -3.47 0.23 4.46
N LEU A 167 -4.49 0.90 5.02
CA LEU A 167 -5.20 0.44 6.21
C LEU A 167 -5.82 -0.95 6.02
N LYS A 168 -6.41 -1.22 4.85
CA LYS A 168 -6.93 -2.55 4.49
C LYS A 168 -5.83 -3.60 4.41
N THR A 169 -4.67 -3.25 3.86
CA THR A 169 -3.52 -4.15 3.80
C THR A 169 -2.99 -4.44 5.21
N GLN A 170 -2.84 -3.41 6.05
CA GLN A 170 -2.46 -3.56 7.46
C GLN A 170 -3.45 -4.44 8.23
N PHE A 171 -4.75 -4.27 7.99
CA PHE A 171 -5.79 -5.14 8.56
C PHE A 171 -5.58 -6.59 8.14
N ASN A 172 -5.35 -6.86 6.85
CA ASN A 172 -5.05 -8.21 6.39
C ASN A 172 -3.82 -8.81 7.08
N LEU A 173 -2.75 -8.03 7.31
CA LEU A 173 -1.53 -8.51 7.96
C LEU A 173 -1.68 -8.73 9.47
N THR A 174 -2.56 -7.96 10.11
CA THR A 174 -2.82 -8.02 11.56
C THR A 174 -3.89 -9.03 11.93
N LEU A 175 -4.82 -9.36 11.02
CA LEU A 175 -5.87 -10.34 11.27
C LEU A 175 -5.26 -11.69 11.67
N GLN A 176 -5.34 -11.99 12.96
CA GLN A 176 -4.92 -13.25 13.58
C GLN A 176 -6.08 -14.24 13.53
N HIS A 177 -5.77 -15.51 13.27
CA HIS A 177 -6.74 -16.61 13.37
C HIS A 177 -6.61 -17.39 14.69
N SER A 178 -5.79 -16.93 15.63
CA SER A 178 -5.41 -17.63 16.86
C SER A 178 -5.71 -16.76 18.09
N GLU A 179 -6.18 -17.36 19.18
CA GLU A 179 -6.41 -16.72 20.50
C GLU A 179 -5.09 -16.50 21.27
N GLU A 180 -3.97 -16.39 20.57
CA GLU A 180 -2.66 -16.21 21.19
C GLU A 180 -2.51 -14.81 21.79
N PRO A 181 -1.85 -14.69 22.95
CA PRO A 181 -1.60 -13.39 23.55
C PRO A 181 -0.74 -12.54 22.61
N VAL A 182 -1.03 -11.22 22.58
CA VAL A 182 -0.28 -10.24 21.79
C VAL A 182 1.21 -10.35 22.11
N SER A 183 2.03 -10.49 21.06
CA SER A 183 3.48 -10.57 21.21
C SER A 183 4.11 -9.19 21.45
N GLU A 184 5.29 -9.12 22.06
CA GLU A 184 6.05 -7.87 22.25
C GLU A 184 6.31 -7.14 20.90
N ALA A 185 6.51 -7.91 19.82
CA ALA A 185 6.67 -7.36 18.47
C ALA A 185 5.40 -6.66 17.98
N GLU A 186 4.22 -7.22 18.29
CA GLU A 186 2.93 -6.61 17.95
C GLU A 186 2.63 -5.40 18.82
N GLU A 187 2.95 -5.43 20.12
CA GLU A 187 2.87 -4.24 20.97
C GLU A 187 3.74 -3.10 20.42
N SER A 188 4.99 -3.39 20.04
CA SER A 188 5.88 -2.39 19.42
C SER A 188 5.33 -1.85 18.10
N MET A 189 4.71 -2.70 17.28
CA MET A 189 4.05 -2.30 16.05
C MET A 189 2.90 -1.34 16.32
N TYR A 190 2.00 -1.66 17.26
CA TYR A 190 0.89 -0.77 17.62
C TYR A 190 1.37 0.56 18.19
N LEU A 191 2.44 0.59 18.98
CA LEU A 191 3.04 1.83 19.47
C LEU A 191 3.49 2.76 18.34
N LYS A 192 3.99 2.21 17.21
CA LYS A 192 4.35 2.99 16.02
C LYS A 192 3.13 3.43 15.21
N LEU A 193 2.08 2.60 15.18
CA LEU A 193 0.89 2.81 14.36
C LEU A 193 -0.12 3.79 14.99
N MET A 194 -0.27 3.78 16.32
CA MET A 194 -1.28 4.60 17.01
C MET A 194 -1.18 6.11 16.75
N PRO A 195 0.02 6.74 16.71
CA PRO A 195 0.13 8.16 16.40
C PRO A 195 -0.42 8.51 15.01
N VAL A 196 -0.13 7.69 13.99
CA VAL A 196 -0.60 7.95 12.62
C VAL A 196 -2.10 7.71 12.47
N LEU A 197 -2.65 6.67 13.12
CA LEU A 197 -4.11 6.46 13.14
C LEU A 197 -4.83 7.61 13.82
N THR A 198 -4.25 8.14 14.91
CA THR A 198 -4.78 9.30 15.61
C THR A 198 -4.81 10.53 14.69
N ALA A 199 -3.71 10.81 13.98
CA ALA A 199 -3.68 11.90 13.01
C ALA A 199 -4.72 11.74 11.89
N LEU A 200 -4.90 10.52 11.37
CA LEU A 200 -5.91 10.23 10.35
C LEU A 200 -7.35 10.37 10.88
N LEU A 201 -7.61 10.12 12.16
CA LEU A 201 -8.93 10.36 12.77
C LEU A 201 -9.28 11.84 12.80
N TYR A 202 -8.29 12.73 12.97
CA TYR A 202 -8.45 14.19 12.93
C TYR A 202 -8.30 14.79 11.52
N ALA A 203 -8.02 13.97 10.50
CA ALA A 203 -7.87 14.44 9.13
C ALA A 203 -9.20 14.95 8.55
N GLN A 204 -9.08 15.85 7.57
CA GLN A 204 -10.15 16.32 6.72
C GLN A 204 -10.01 15.71 5.32
N THR A 205 -11.14 15.51 4.63
CA THR A 205 -11.20 14.97 3.26
C THR A 205 -12.18 15.80 2.43
N SER A 206 -12.15 15.65 1.10
CA SER A 206 -13.03 16.39 0.18
C SER A 206 -14.53 16.18 0.44
N THR A 207 -14.92 15.00 0.93
CA THR A 207 -16.32 14.66 1.21
C THR A 207 -16.48 13.94 2.55
N GLN A 208 -17.69 14.00 3.12
CA GLN A 208 -18.02 13.28 4.35
C GLN A 208 -18.03 11.75 4.14
N ASP A 209 -18.39 11.27 2.95
CA ASP A 209 -18.36 9.84 2.62
C ASP A 209 -16.94 9.29 2.60
N SER A 210 -15.99 10.04 2.04
CA SER A 210 -14.55 9.71 2.08
C SER A 210 -14.02 9.68 3.52
N LEU A 211 -14.46 10.60 4.38
CA LEU A 211 -14.08 10.62 5.79
C LEU A 211 -14.63 9.39 6.53
N MET A 212 -15.90 9.05 6.29
CA MET A 212 -16.54 7.87 6.88
C MET A 212 -15.86 6.57 6.44
N ASP A 213 -15.49 6.44 5.16
CA ASP A 213 -14.72 5.30 4.67
C ASP A 213 -13.35 5.21 5.36
N LEU A 214 -12.62 6.33 5.47
CA LEU A 214 -11.34 6.37 6.19
C LEU A 214 -11.49 5.92 7.66
N HIS A 215 -12.44 6.49 8.39
CA HIS A 215 -12.70 6.12 9.79
C HIS A 215 -13.13 4.66 9.95
N SER A 216 -13.92 4.13 9.00
CA SER A 216 -14.30 2.71 8.98
C SER A 216 -13.09 1.78 8.85
N ASN A 217 -12.15 2.11 7.96
CA ASN A 217 -10.93 1.32 7.79
C ASN A 217 -10.01 1.40 9.03
N ILE A 218 -9.94 2.57 9.70
CA ILE A 218 -9.22 2.72 10.98
C ILE A 218 -9.88 1.86 12.06
N ALA A 219 -11.20 1.91 12.19
CA ALA A 219 -11.94 1.12 13.17
C ALA A 219 -11.69 -0.38 12.97
N ASN A 220 -11.77 -0.88 11.72
CA ASN A 220 -11.51 -2.27 11.40
C ASN A 220 -10.10 -2.72 11.86
N LEU A 221 -9.08 -1.88 11.68
CA LEU A 221 -7.71 -2.19 12.09
C LEU A 221 -7.55 -2.22 13.62
N LEU A 222 -8.30 -1.39 14.35
CA LEU A 222 -8.28 -1.34 15.81
C LEU A 222 -9.09 -2.46 16.47
N THR A 223 -10.08 -3.01 15.78
CA THR A 223 -10.96 -4.07 16.28
C THR A 223 -10.69 -5.45 15.68
N GLY A 224 -9.76 -5.53 14.72
CA GLY A 224 -9.39 -6.72 13.98
C GLY A 224 -8.53 -7.71 14.76
#